data_AF-A0AB34UE88-F1
#
_entry.id   AF-A0AB34UE88-F1
#
_cell.length_a   1.000
_cell.length_b   1.000
_cell.length_c   1.000
_cell.angle_alpha   90.00
_cell.angle_beta   90.00
_cell.angle_gamma   90.00
#
_symmetry.space_group_name_H-M   'P 1'
#
loop_
_entity.id
_entity.type
_entity.pdbx_description
1 polymer ?
#
loop_
_entity_poly.entity_id
_entity_poly.type
_entity_poly.pdbx_seq_one_letter_code
_entity_poly.pdbx_strand_id
1 'polypeptide(L)'
;MNILAHNAEAMLARSINAFSDCDLPRDRLIAELILHAILRSRQNSEPVACKVFYKSGGKLSEFGNAHIVQIPGQDDQLWLGLARLIEADTMDATLAQICGVLDATISETVLSSEREIIINLREPLHHQPKADAFNQALHRNSSVDDMLNVLCFPILLTYDSHVLSSGWLADYVNNLRKEIEAHFSTFTTQLPENIKQVKVMVFLVPMESIEKLTNAFNARCKTLEDLQV
;
A
#
# COMPACT_ATOMS: atom_id res chain seq x y z
N MET A 1 -14.39 15.77 6.88
CA MET A 1 -15.57 15.75 5.99
C MET A 1 -16.50 14.63 6.48
N ASN A 2 -17.75 14.90 6.86
CA ASN A 2 -18.67 13.84 7.30
C ASN A 2 -19.31 13.18 6.07
N ILE A 3 -18.88 11.98 5.73
CA ILE A 3 -19.52 11.13 4.72
C ILE A 3 -20.83 10.63 5.33
N LEU A 4 -21.97 11.05 4.78
CA LEU A 4 -23.29 10.59 5.19
C LEU A 4 -23.83 9.65 4.10
N ALA A 5 -24.64 8.66 4.47
CA ALA A 5 -25.13 7.67 3.51
C ALA A 5 -25.82 8.30 2.28
N HIS A 6 -26.51 9.43 2.46
CA HIS A 6 -27.22 10.13 1.39
C HIS A 6 -26.32 10.93 0.43
N ASN A 7 -25.04 11.16 0.76
CA ASN A 7 -24.10 11.90 -0.10
C ASN A 7 -22.88 11.06 -0.51
N ALA A 8 -22.80 9.79 -0.09
CA ALA A 8 -21.66 8.92 -0.35
C ALA A 8 -21.43 8.69 -1.85
N GLU A 9 -22.49 8.46 -2.63
CA GLU A 9 -22.38 8.24 -4.08
C GLU A 9 -21.91 9.50 -4.81
N ALA A 10 -22.46 10.66 -4.46
CA ALA A 10 -22.02 11.98 -4.96
C ALA A 10 -20.57 12.30 -4.57
N MET A 11 -20.13 11.89 -3.39
CA MET A 11 -18.73 12.01 -2.98
C MET A 11 -17.81 11.10 -3.78
N LEU A 12 -18.22 9.84 -3.99
CA LEU A 12 -17.46 8.90 -4.81
C LEU A 12 -17.34 9.36 -6.27
N ALA A 13 -18.43 9.83 -6.88
CA ALA A 13 -18.41 10.39 -8.24
C ALA A 13 -17.41 11.55 -8.36
N ARG A 14 -17.45 12.50 -7.42
CA ARG A 14 -16.46 13.61 -7.40
C ARG A 14 -15.03 13.13 -7.23
N SER A 15 -14.79 12.15 -6.36
CA SER A 15 -13.45 11.58 -6.17
C SER A 15 -12.95 10.84 -7.41
N ILE A 16 -13.82 10.14 -8.13
CA ILE A 16 -13.47 9.45 -9.37
C ILE A 16 -13.15 10.46 -10.47
N ASN A 17 -13.98 11.50 -10.63
CA ASN A 17 -13.73 12.57 -11.61
C ASN A 17 -12.38 13.27 -11.33
N ALA A 18 -12.09 13.62 -10.07
CA ALA A 18 -10.82 14.21 -9.69
C ALA A 18 -9.62 13.28 -9.96
N PHE A 19 -9.82 11.96 -9.90
CA PHE A 19 -8.79 10.99 -10.22
C PHE A 19 -8.55 10.87 -11.73
N SER A 20 -9.59 10.96 -12.56
CA SER A 20 -9.48 10.74 -14.01
C SER A 20 -8.54 11.76 -14.70
N ASP A 21 -8.25 12.89 -14.06
CA ASP A 21 -7.27 13.91 -14.49
C ASP A 21 -5.86 13.72 -13.88
N CYS A 22 -5.61 12.62 -13.15
CA CYS A 22 -4.34 12.37 -12.46
C CYS A 22 -3.42 11.43 -13.25
N ASP A 23 -2.11 11.68 -13.20
CA ASP A 23 -1.08 10.80 -13.79
C ASP A 23 -0.87 9.47 -13.02
N LEU A 24 -1.75 9.10 -12.09
CA LEU A 24 -1.67 7.85 -11.34
C LEU A 24 -2.26 6.72 -12.20
N PRO A 25 -1.48 5.69 -12.60
CA PRO A 25 -2.00 4.59 -13.38
C PRO A 25 -3.14 3.85 -12.67
N ARG A 26 -4.12 3.36 -13.43
CA ARG A 26 -5.35 2.76 -12.91
C ARG A 26 -5.08 1.47 -12.14
N ASP A 27 -4.24 0.60 -12.68
CA ASP A 27 -3.74 -0.63 -12.04
C ASP A 27 -3.07 -0.33 -10.70
N ARG A 28 -2.22 0.71 -10.67
CA ARG A 28 -1.58 1.17 -9.44
C ARG A 28 -2.61 1.67 -8.42
N LEU A 29 -3.58 2.48 -8.82
CA LEU A 29 -4.64 2.92 -7.92
C LEU A 29 -5.37 1.72 -7.29
N ILE A 30 -5.76 0.74 -8.10
CA ILE A 30 -6.48 -0.45 -7.63
C ILE A 30 -5.63 -1.20 -6.59
N ALA A 31 -4.34 -1.43 -6.86
CA ALA A 31 -3.44 -2.07 -5.91
C ALA A 31 -3.36 -1.29 -4.58
N GLU A 32 -3.17 0.02 -4.65
CA GLU A 32 -3.05 0.88 -3.46
C GLU A 32 -4.36 0.92 -2.67
N LEU A 33 -5.52 0.88 -3.33
CA LEU A 33 -6.84 0.79 -2.68
C LEU A 33 -7.05 -0.55 -1.95
N ILE A 34 -6.60 -1.66 -2.54
CA ILE A 34 -6.67 -2.98 -1.89
C ILE A 34 -5.80 -2.97 -0.62
N LEU A 35 -4.56 -2.47 -0.72
CA LEU A 35 -3.66 -2.39 0.44
C LEU A 35 -4.27 -1.49 1.51
N HIS A 36 -4.76 -0.31 1.14
CA HIS A 36 -5.43 0.61 2.04
C HIS A 36 -6.60 -0.07 2.78
N ALA A 37 -7.45 -0.79 2.06
CA ALA A 37 -8.59 -1.50 2.65
C ALA A 37 -8.16 -2.60 3.63
N ILE A 38 -7.10 -3.36 3.32
CA ILE A 38 -6.52 -4.35 4.23
C ILE A 38 -6.01 -3.67 5.51
N LEU A 39 -5.24 -2.59 5.37
CA LEU A 39 -4.68 -1.86 6.51
C LEU A 39 -5.79 -1.25 7.38
N ARG A 40 -6.81 -0.64 6.79
CA ARG A 40 -7.93 -0.04 7.54
C ARG A 40 -8.85 -1.06 8.21
N SER A 41 -9.05 -2.22 7.59
CA SER A 41 -9.98 -3.23 8.11
C SER A 41 -9.37 -4.14 9.17
N ARG A 42 -8.05 -4.38 9.11
CA ARG A 42 -7.39 -5.37 9.97
C ARG A 42 -6.39 -4.79 10.96
N GLN A 43 -5.97 -3.55 10.75
CA GLN A 43 -5.01 -2.87 11.63
C GLN A 43 -5.68 -1.63 12.21
N ASN A 44 -5.29 -1.27 13.43
CA ASN A 44 -5.67 0.02 14.02
C ASN A 44 -4.81 1.12 13.36
N SER A 45 -5.09 1.37 12.08
CA SER A 45 -4.28 2.20 11.19
C SER A 45 -5.00 3.48 10.83
N GLU A 46 -4.33 4.62 10.93
CA GLU A 46 -4.87 5.92 10.52
C GLU A 46 -4.09 6.43 9.31
N PRO A 47 -4.76 6.69 8.18
CA PRO A 47 -4.07 6.97 6.93
C PRO A 47 -3.54 8.40 6.88
N VAL A 48 -2.33 8.56 6.35
CA VAL A 48 -1.82 9.86 5.93
C VAL A 48 -2.42 10.17 4.56
N ALA A 49 -3.36 11.11 4.54
CA ALA A 49 -4.14 11.42 3.35
C ALA A 49 -3.27 11.87 2.17
N CYS A 50 -3.75 11.61 0.96
CA CYS A 50 -3.18 12.08 -0.31
C CYS A 50 -1.77 11.57 -0.67
N LYS A 51 -1.13 10.72 0.14
CA LYS A 51 0.20 10.15 -0.15
C LYS A 51 0.24 9.42 -1.51
N VAL A 52 -0.86 8.75 -1.88
CA VAL A 52 -0.97 8.04 -3.17
C VAL A 52 -0.80 8.94 -4.40
N PHE A 53 -1.07 10.24 -4.26
CA PHE A 53 -0.92 11.25 -5.31
C PHE A 53 0.37 12.06 -5.18
N TYR A 54 1.18 11.81 -4.15
CA TYR A 54 2.36 12.59 -3.88
C TYR A 54 3.44 12.38 -4.95
N LYS A 55 3.97 13.48 -5.47
CA LYS A 55 5.07 13.48 -6.44
C LYS A 55 6.33 14.12 -5.87
N SER A 56 7.47 13.48 -6.09
CA SER A 56 8.80 14.03 -5.83
C SER A 56 9.59 14.07 -7.14
N GLY A 57 10.14 15.24 -7.50
CA GLY A 57 10.87 15.41 -8.76
C GLY A 57 10.04 15.08 -10.02
N GLY A 58 8.73 15.31 -9.99
CA GLY A 58 7.80 15.01 -11.10
C GLY A 58 7.39 13.54 -11.22
N LYS A 59 7.92 12.64 -10.39
CA LYS A 59 7.56 11.22 -10.34
C LYS A 59 6.68 10.93 -9.13
N LEU A 60 5.71 10.04 -9.28
CA LEU A 60 4.94 9.53 -8.13
C LEU A 60 5.89 8.84 -7.14
N SER A 61 5.67 9.04 -5.84
CA SER A 61 6.38 8.28 -4.79
C SER A 61 6.17 6.78 -5.02
N GLU A 62 7.13 5.93 -4.68
CA GLU A 62 6.96 4.47 -4.79
C GLU A 62 5.98 3.92 -3.75
N PHE A 63 5.90 4.57 -2.59
CA PHE A 63 4.98 4.23 -1.50
C PHE A 63 3.72 5.10 -1.59
N GLY A 64 2.63 4.54 -2.13
CA GLY A 64 1.37 5.26 -2.24
C GLY A 64 0.55 5.23 -0.95
N ASN A 65 0.73 4.21 -0.11
CA ASN A 65 0.10 4.13 1.19
C ASN A 65 1.05 4.62 2.28
N ALA A 66 0.55 5.46 3.18
CA ALA A 66 1.23 5.77 4.43
C ALA A 66 0.20 5.74 5.56
N HIS A 67 0.48 4.97 6.61
CA HIS A 67 -0.43 4.76 7.73
C HIS A 67 0.33 4.89 9.04
N ILE A 68 -0.32 5.48 10.05
CA ILE A 68 0.13 5.43 11.43
C ILE A 68 -0.60 4.27 12.08
N VAL A 69 0.12 3.27 12.58
CA VAL A 69 -0.48 2.04 13.13
C VAL A 69 -0.19 1.95 14.62
N GLN A 70 -1.26 1.82 15.41
CA GLN A 70 -1.14 1.65 16.85
C GLN A 70 -1.16 0.17 17.20
N ILE A 71 -0.14 -0.28 17.91
CA ILE A 71 -0.05 -1.66 18.40
C ILE A 71 -0.18 -1.64 19.93
N PRO A 72 -1.14 -2.37 20.52
CA PRO A 72 -1.29 -2.40 21.97
C PRO A 72 0.02 -2.77 22.68
N GLY A 73 0.47 -1.86 23.56
CA GLY A 73 1.69 -2.05 24.36
C GLY A 73 3.01 -1.73 23.64
N GLN A 74 2.96 -1.16 22.43
CA GLN A 74 4.14 -0.68 21.70
C GLN A 74 3.95 0.79 21.31
N ASP A 75 5.04 1.43 20.87
CA ASP A 75 5.01 2.73 20.23
C ASP A 75 4.29 2.66 18.88
N ASP A 76 3.68 3.78 18.48
CA ASP A 76 3.05 3.89 17.16
C ASP A 76 4.08 3.68 16.05
N GLN A 77 3.64 3.05 14.96
CA GLN A 77 4.49 2.74 13.81
C GLN A 77 4.10 3.53 12.58
N LEU A 78 5.09 3.90 11.78
CA LEU A 78 4.88 4.43 10.43
C LEU A 78 4.92 3.26 9.46
N TRP A 79 3.83 3.04 8.74
CA TRP A 79 3.72 2.01 7.72
C TRP A 79 3.74 2.65 6.34
N LEU A 80 4.80 2.42 5.55
CA LEU A 80 4.95 2.90 4.18
C LEU A 80 4.69 1.76 3.20
N GLY A 81 3.52 1.79 2.58
CA GLY A 81 3.01 0.69 1.79
C GLY A 81 3.34 0.75 0.32
N LEU A 82 3.74 -0.40 -0.21
CA LEU A 82 3.96 -0.63 -1.64
C LEU A 82 3.00 -1.71 -2.12
N ALA A 83 2.25 -1.42 -3.18
CA ALA A 83 1.29 -2.37 -3.76
C ALA A 83 1.55 -2.60 -5.25
N ARG A 84 1.34 -3.83 -5.71
CA ARG A 84 1.42 -4.22 -7.12
C ARG A 84 0.27 -5.16 -7.51
N LEU A 85 -0.25 -4.98 -8.72
CA LEU A 85 -0.98 -6.00 -9.46
C LEU A 85 0.02 -6.75 -10.33
N ILE A 86 -0.08 -8.08 -10.37
CA ILE A 86 0.88 -8.96 -11.03
C ILE A 86 0.13 -9.91 -11.96
N GLU A 87 0.12 -9.58 -13.24
CA GLU A 87 -0.44 -10.44 -14.27
C GLU A 87 0.34 -11.76 -14.38
N ALA A 88 -0.29 -12.78 -14.95
CA ALA A 88 0.35 -14.07 -15.20
C ALA A 88 1.75 -13.91 -15.84
N ASP A 89 2.69 -14.76 -15.42
CA ASP A 89 4.08 -14.82 -15.91
C ASP A 89 4.96 -13.57 -15.65
N THR A 90 4.49 -12.58 -14.87
CA THR A 90 5.27 -11.36 -14.54
C THR A 90 5.83 -11.31 -13.11
N MET A 91 5.54 -12.33 -12.29
CA MET A 91 5.89 -12.36 -10.86
C MET A 91 7.36 -12.05 -10.59
N ASP A 92 8.30 -12.79 -11.17
CA ASP A 92 9.74 -12.63 -10.87
C ASP A 92 10.26 -11.23 -11.21
N ALA A 93 9.80 -10.65 -12.33
CA ALA A 93 10.15 -9.29 -12.72
C ALA A 93 9.62 -8.26 -11.72
N THR A 94 8.38 -8.43 -11.25
CA THR A 94 7.80 -7.56 -10.22
C THR A 94 8.52 -7.70 -8.89
N LEU A 95 8.87 -8.92 -8.45
CA LEU A 95 9.63 -9.13 -7.22
C LEU A 95 10.99 -8.42 -7.27
N ALA A 96 11.72 -8.53 -8.39
CA ALA A 96 12.98 -7.84 -8.59
C ALA A 96 12.84 -6.31 -8.52
N GLN A 97 11.78 -5.75 -9.12
CA GLN A 97 11.49 -4.32 -9.03
C GLN A 97 11.22 -3.88 -7.59
N ILE A 98 10.41 -4.64 -6.84
CA ILE A 98 10.11 -4.36 -5.44
C ILE A 98 11.38 -4.39 -4.60
N CYS A 99 12.22 -5.41 -4.76
CA CYS A 99 13.50 -5.49 -4.05
C CYS A 99 14.39 -4.29 -4.35
N GLY A 100 14.47 -3.84 -5.61
CA GLY A 100 15.21 -2.63 -5.98
C GLY A 100 14.66 -1.36 -5.33
N VAL A 101 13.34 -1.22 -5.24
CA VAL A 101 12.70 -0.09 -4.53
C VAL A 101 13.03 -0.13 -3.03
N LEU A 102 12.90 -1.29 -2.40
CA LEU A 102 13.20 -1.45 -0.98
C LEU A 102 14.67 -1.14 -0.68
N ASP A 103 15.59 -1.67 -1.49
CA ASP A 103 17.03 -1.45 -1.32
C ASP A 103 17.38 0.04 -1.42
N ALA A 104 16.84 0.74 -2.42
CA ALA A 104 17.04 2.18 -2.60
C ALA A 104 16.42 3.01 -1.46
N THR A 105 15.29 2.53 -0.90
CA THR A 105 14.53 3.26 0.13
C THR A 105 15.25 3.31 1.46
N ILE A 106 15.99 2.25 1.84
CA ILE A 106 16.65 2.15 3.16
C ILE A 106 17.95 2.98 3.21
N SER A 107 18.10 3.95 2.31
CA SER A 107 19.17 4.94 2.36
C SER A 107 18.76 6.16 3.20
N GLU A 108 19.72 6.76 3.92
CA GLU A 108 19.47 7.93 4.76
C GLU A 108 18.82 9.09 4.00
N THR A 109 19.22 9.31 2.76
CA THR A 109 18.70 10.40 1.92
C THR A 109 17.23 10.18 1.56
N VAL A 110 16.85 8.95 1.21
CA VAL A 110 15.46 8.63 0.84
C VAL A 110 14.57 8.61 2.07
N LEU A 111 15.01 8.01 3.18
CA LEU A 111 14.24 8.00 4.43
C LEU A 111 14.02 9.41 4.99
N SER A 112 15.05 10.27 4.95
CA SER A 112 14.90 11.67 5.35
C SER A 112 13.89 12.42 4.48
N SER A 113 13.89 12.14 3.16
CA SER A 113 12.92 12.73 2.24
C SER A 113 11.51 12.22 2.53
N GLU A 114 11.33 10.92 2.74
CA GLU A 114 10.04 10.32 3.10
C GLU A 114 9.52 10.87 4.44
N ARG A 115 10.39 11.09 5.43
CA ARG A 115 10.02 11.74 6.69
C ARG A 115 9.39 13.11 6.46
N GLU A 116 10.02 13.97 5.66
CA GLU A 116 9.50 15.30 5.36
C GLU A 116 8.14 15.23 4.66
N ILE A 117 7.95 14.26 3.75
CA ILE A 117 6.66 14.03 3.09
C ILE A 117 5.58 13.70 4.12
N ILE A 118 5.87 12.78 5.05
CA ILE A 118 4.92 12.38 6.08
C ILE A 118 4.59 13.53 7.03
N ILE A 119 5.59 14.32 7.45
CA ILE A 119 5.35 15.50 8.30
C ILE A 119 4.41 16.49 7.60
N ASN A 120 4.60 16.72 6.29
CA ASN A 120 3.82 17.70 5.55
C ASN A 120 2.39 17.23 5.25
N LEU A 121 2.17 15.93 5.08
CA LEU A 121 0.86 15.37 4.71
C LEU A 121 0.01 14.92 5.91
N ARG A 122 0.62 14.57 7.04
CA ARG A 122 -0.13 14.07 8.20
C ARG A 122 -0.91 15.20 8.88
N GLU A 123 -2.12 14.94 9.36
CA GLU A 123 -2.79 15.92 10.22
C GLU A 123 -2.08 15.98 11.59
N PRO A 124 -1.81 17.19 12.12
CA PRO A 124 -1.04 17.37 13.36
C PRO A 124 -1.67 16.76 14.61
N LEU A 125 -3.00 16.63 14.63
CA LEU A 125 -3.78 16.25 15.80
C LEU A 125 -4.25 14.78 15.78
N HIS A 126 -3.82 13.99 14.80
CA HIS A 126 -4.39 12.65 14.62
C HIS A 126 -4.30 11.80 15.89
N HIS A 127 -3.22 11.86 16.69
CA HIS A 127 -3.13 11.04 17.92
C HIS A 127 -2.28 11.67 19.03
N GLN A 128 -2.93 11.98 20.16
CA GLN A 128 -2.33 12.13 21.49
C GLN A 128 -2.93 11.06 22.41
N PRO A 129 -2.21 10.49 23.41
CA PRO A 129 -0.91 10.93 23.93
C PRO A 129 0.27 9.95 23.76
N LYS A 130 0.12 8.77 23.14
CA LYS A 130 1.22 7.78 23.02
C LYS A 130 2.19 8.02 21.86
N ALA A 131 2.19 9.23 21.31
CA ALA A 131 2.92 9.56 20.11
C ALA A 131 4.32 10.15 20.37
N ASP A 132 4.82 10.21 21.61
CA ASP A 132 6.07 10.92 21.90
C ASP A 132 7.29 10.30 21.21
N ALA A 133 7.48 8.98 21.35
CA ALA A 133 8.57 8.26 20.66
C ALA A 133 8.41 8.33 19.13
N PHE A 134 7.19 8.16 18.63
CA PHE A 134 6.87 8.26 17.21
C PHE A 134 7.11 9.68 16.64
N ASN A 135 6.69 10.72 17.36
CA ASN A 135 6.88 12.11 16.99
C ASN A 135 8.35 12.50 17.08
N GLN A 136 9.07 11.99 18.07
CA GLN A 136 10.51 12.14 18.14
C GLN A 136 11.17 11.47 16.92
N ALA A 137 10.81 10.23 16.58
CA ALA A 137 11.35 9.53 15.41
C ALA A 137 11.06 10.26 14.07
N LEU A 138 9.95 11.00 14.01
CA LEU A 138 9.60 11.84 12.86
C LEU A 138 10.06 13.29 12.99
N HIS A 139 10.77 13.68 14.04
CA HIS A 139 11.30 15.03 14.16
C HIS A 139 12.41 15.26 13.12
N ARG A 140 12.46 16.44 12.50
CA ARG A 140 13.38 16.74 11.38
C ARG A 140 14.85 16.53 11.74
N ASN A 141 15.20 16.78 12.99
CA ASN A 141 16.57 16.65 13.51
C ASN A 141 16.86 15.26 14.12
N SER A 142 15.93 14.31 14.06
CA SER A 142 16.17 12.96 14.59
C SER A 142 16.98 12.11 13.63
N SER A 143 17.69 11.14 14.22
CA SER A 143 18.50 10.20 13.45
C SER A 143 17.61 9.38 12.51
N VAL A 144 18.20 8.84 11.44
CA VAL A 144 17.50 7.89 10.58
C VAL A 144 17.21 6.60 11.34
N ASP A 145 18.08 6.20 12.27
CA ASP A 145 17.89 5.01 13.12
C ASP A 145 16.60 5.09 13.94
N ASP A 146 16.27 6.26 14.49
CA ASP A 146 15.00 6.46 15.21
C ASP A 146 13.79 6.21 14.31
N MET A 147 13.86 6.66 13.05
CA MET A 147 12.80 6.43 12.08
C MET A 147 12.72 4.95 11.67
N LEU A 148 13.85 4.28 11.48
CA LEU A 148 13.91 2.85 11.16
C LEU A 148 13.21 1.99 12.24
N ASN A 149 13.38 2.35 13.51
CA ASN A 149 12.79 1.62 14.65
C ASN A 149 11.25 1.63 14.66
N VAL A 150 10.63 2.67 14.10
CA VAL A 150 9.17 2.80 14.01
C VAL A 150 8.63 2.45 12.63
N LEU A 151 9.49 2.14 11.66
CA LEU A 151 9.12 1.91 10.26
C LEU A 151 8.71 0.45 9.99
N CYS A 152 7.65 0.30 9.21
CA CYS A 152 7.22 -0.97 8.64
C CYS A 152 6.89 -0.77 7.15
N PHE A 153 7.26 -1.74 6.32
CA PHE A 153 6.89 -1.78 4.91
C PHE A 153 5.83 -2.85 4.66
N PRO A 154 4.53 -2.50 4.64
CA PRO A 154 3.51 -3.39 4.13
C PRO A 154 3.62 -3.50 2.60
N ILE A 155 3.82 -4.72 2.10
CA ILE A 155 3.98 -5.02 0.68
C ILE A 155 2.82 -5.88 0.23
N LEU A 156 1.99 -5.36 -0.68
CA LEU A 156 0.89 -6.10 -1.29
C LEU A 156 1.28 -6.61 -2.68
N LEU A 157 1.15 -7.91 -2.85
CA LEU A 157 1.25 -8.61 -4.12
C LEU A 157 -0.14 -9.18 -4.43
N THR A 158 -0.92 -8.50 -5.27
CA THR A 158 -2.15 -9.06 -5.83
C THR A 158 -1.81 -9.67 -7.17
N TYR A 159 -2.08 -10.96 -7.37
CA TYR A 159 -1.53 -11.67 -8.52
C TYR A 159 -2.54 -12.63 -9.16
N ASP A 160 -2.40 -12.86 -10.46
CA ASP A 160 -3.18 -13.89 -11.16
C ASP A 160 -2.79 -15.29 -10.67
N SER A 161 -3.75 -15.97 -10.04
CA SER A 161 -3.58 -17.30 -9.49
C SER A 161 -4.00 -18.36 -10.50
N HIS A 162 -3.06 -19.26 -10.81
CA HIS A 162 -3.36 -20.45 -11.61
C HIS A 162 -4.35 -21.37 -10.89
N VAL A 163 -4.28 -21.41 -9.55
CA VAL A 163 -5.21 -22.23 -8.75
C VAL A 163 -6.63 -21.67 -8.82
N LEU A 164 -6.82 -20.35 -8.70
CA LEU A 164 -8.16 -19.76 -8.76
C LEU A 164 -8.76 -19.76 -10.17
N SER A 165 -7.94 -19.56 -11.21
CA SER A 165 -8.41 -19.61 -12.60
C SER A 165 -8.83 -21.02 -13.05
N SER A 166 -8.38 -22.07 -12.35
CA SER A 166 -8.74 -23.47 -12.64
C SER A 166 -10.12 -23.89 -12.15
N GLY A 167 -10.87 -22.99 -11.49
CA GLY A 167 -12.21 -23.27 -10.95
C GLY A 167 -12.21 -24.07 -9.65
N TRP A 168 -13.39 -24.51 -9.22
CA TRP A 168 -13.53 -25.26 -7.96
C TRP A 168 -12.98 -26.68 -8.10
N LEU A 169 -11.83 -26.93 -7.48
CA LEU A 169 -11.23 -28.25 -7.31
C LEU A 169 -11.35 -28.67 -5.84
N ALA A 170 -11.56 -29.95 -5.56
CA ALA A 170 -11.66 -30.45 -4.18
C ALA A 170 -10.46 -30.04 -3.31
N ASP A 171 -9.26 -29.98 -3.91
CA ASP A 171 -8.01 -29.62 -3.24
C ASP A 171 -7.59 -28.15 -3.45
N TYR A 172 -8.48 -27.27 -3.94
CA TYR A 172 -8.10 -25.89 -4.29
C TYR A 172 -7.45 -25.14 -3.11
N VAL A 173 -7.93 -25.34 -1.88
CA VAL A 173 -7.35 -24.69 -0.69
C VAL A 173 -5.90 -25.10 -0.46
N ASN A 174 -5.59 -26.40 -0.64
CA ASN A 174 -4.24 -26.92 -0.48
C ASN A 174 -3.31 -26.44 -1.58
N ASN A 175 -3.80 -26.39 -2.82
CA ASN A 175 -3.05 -25.87 -3.95
C ASN A 175 -2.78 -24.37 -3.79
N LEU A 176 -3.78 -23.60 -3.35
CA LEU A 176 -3.65 -22.16 -3.12
C LEU A 176 -2.66 -21.87 -2.00
N ARG A 177 -2.68 -22.66 -0.92
CA ARG A 177 -1.69 -22.55 0.15
C ARG A 177 -0.27 -22.77 -0.38
N LYS A 178 -0.05 -23.84 -1.16
CA LYS A 178 1.26 -24.13 -1.76
C LYS A 178 1.73 -23.01 -2.68
N GLU A 179 0.82 -22.45 -3.48
CA GLU A 179 1.10 -21.33 -4.38
C GLU A 179 1.54 -20.09 -3.59
N ILE A 180 0.79 -19.70 -2.56
CA ILE A 180 1.14 -18.57 -1.68
C ILE A 180 2.48 -18.80 -0.97
N GLU A 181 2.69 -20.00 -0.40
CA GLU A 181 3.95 -20.36 0.29
C GLU A 181 5.15 -20.31 -0.66
N ALA A 182 4.98 -20.77 -1.90
CA ALA A 182 6.03 -20.70 -2.93
C ALA A 182 6.37 -19.24 -3.27
N HIS A 183 5.38 -18.39 -3.55
CA HIS A 183 5.62 -16.98 -3.84
C HIS A 183 6.25 -16.24 -2.65
N PHE A 184 5.79 -16.51 -1.43
CA PHE A 184 6.38 -15.95 -0.22
C PHE A 184 7.84 -16.37 -0.05
N SER A 185 8.14 -17.66 -0.23
CA SER A 185 9.51 -18.18 -0.15
C SER A 185 10.39 -17.52 -1.21
N THR A 186 9.96 -17.46 -2.46
CA THR A 186 10.71 -16.80 -3.53
C THR A 186 10.98 -15.34 -3.20
N PHE A 187 9.96 -14.59 -2.77
CA PHE A 187 10.12 -13.18 -2.44
C PHE A 187 11.12 -12.96 -1.30
N THR A 188 10.98 -13.71 -0.20
CA THR A 188 11.88 -13.58 0.96
C THR A 188 13.32 -13.93 0.64
N THR A 189 13.58 -14.85 -0.29
CA THR A 189 14.96 -15.15 -0.74
C THR A 189 15.60 -14.07 -1.61
N GLN A 190 14.79 -13.21 -2.24
CA GLN A 190 15.27 -12.12 -3.09
C GLN A 190 15.40 -10.78 -2.34
N LEU A 191 14.94 -10.72 -1.09
CA LEU A 191 14.98 -9.49 -0.31
C LEU A 191 16.43 -9.01 -0.08
N PRO A 192 16.70 -7.70 -0.21
CA PRO A 192 18.04 -7.16 -0.02
C PRO A 192 18.45 -7.21 1.46
N GLU A 193 19.75 -7.32 1.74
CA GLU A 193 20.27 -7.49 3.10
C GLU A 193 19.93 -6.32 4.05
N ASN A 194 19.88 -5.10 3.53
CA ASN A 194 19.53 -3.91 4.29
C ASN A 194 18.08 -3.93 4.81
N ILE A 195 17.17 -4.72 4.22
CA ILE A 195 15.79 -4.88 4.68
C ILE A 195 15.73 -5.41 6.11
N LYS A 196 16.77 -6.12 6.58
CA LYS A 196 16.82 -6.71 7.92
C LYS A 196 16.76 -5.65 9.03
N GLN A 197 17.01 -4.38 8.70
CA GLN A 197 16.95 -3.24 9.61
C GLN A 197 15.52 -2.73 9.86
N VAL A 198 14.54 -3.20 9.08
CA VAL A 198 13.15 -2.72 9.13
C VAL A 198 12.17 -3.89 9.20
N LYS A 199 10.94 -3.59 9.63
CA LYS A 199 9.85 -4.57 9.59
C LYS A 199 9.25 -4.59 8.19
N VAL A 200 9.00 -5.79 7.66
CA VAL A 200 8.28 -5.97 6.40
C VAL A 200 7.07 -6.86 6.66
N MET A 201 5.90 -6.42 6.20
CA MET A 201 4.68 -7.21 6.27
C MET A 201 4.22 -7.53 4.86
N VAL A 202 4.17 -8.81 4.51
CA VAL A 202 3.81 -9.24 3.15
C VAL A 202 2.36 -9.69 3.10
N PHE A 203 1.61 -9.15 2.15
CA PHE A 203 0.26 -9.56 1.80
C PHE A 203 0.27 -10.17 0.41
N LEU A 204 -0.04 -11.47 0.32
CA LEU A 204 -0.24 -12.19 -0.93
C LEU A 204 -1.74 -12.39 -1.14
N VAL A 205 -2.26 -11.79 -2.20
CA VAL A 205 -3.69 -11.83 -2.54
C VAL A 205 -3.83 -12.49 -3.92
N PRO A 206 -4.04 -13.81 -3.97
CA PRO A 206 -4.35 -14.47 -5.22
C PRO A 206 -5.67 -13.97 -5.78
N MET A 207 -5.72 -13.73 -7.08
CA MET A 207 -6.92 -13.36 -7.82
C MET A 207 -7.19 -14.30 -8.98
N GLU A 208 -8.46 -14.46 -9.35
CA GLU A 208 -8.83 -15.26 -10.52
C GLU A 208 -8.34 -14.60 -11.82
N SER A 209 -8.52 -13.28 -11.92
CA SER A 209 -8.05 -12.48 -13.04
C SER A 209 -8.01 -10.99 -12.67
N ILE A 210 -6.82 -10.40 -12.73
CA ILE A 210 -6.55 -8.97 -12.59
C ILE A 210 -7.22 -8.19 -13.73
N GLU A 211 -7.23 -8.76 -14.93
CA GLU A 211 -7.92 -8.16 -16.08
C GLU A 211 -9.43 -8.00 -15.76
N LYS A 212 -10.09 -9.07 -15.28
CA LYS A 212 -11.50 -9.01 -14.88
C LYS A 212 -11.73 -8.01 -13.75
N LEU A 213 -10.86 -7.98 -12.74
CA LEU A 213 -10.92 -7.01 -11.65
C LEU A 213 -10.85 -5.57 -12.16
N THR A 214 -9.88 -5.28 -13.03
CA THR A 214 -9.66 -3.95 -13.60
C THR A 214 -10.83 -3.51 -14.46
N ASN A 215 -11.36 -4.42 -15.29
CA ASN A 215 -12.55 -4.16 -16.10
C ASN A 215 -13.78 -3.87 -15.25
N ALA A 216 -14.02 -4.64 -14.19
CA ALA A 216 -15.13 -4.43 -13.26
C ALA A 216 -14.99 -3.10 -12.52
N PHE A 217 -13.78 -2.75 -12.07
CA PHE A 217 -13.49 -1.47 -11.43
C PHE A 217 -13.79 -0.30 -12.38
N ASN A 218 -13.30 -0.36 -13.61
CA ASN A 218 -13.50 0.69 -14.61
C ASN A 218 -14.98 0.85 -14.99
N ALA A 219 -15.72 -0.26 -15.15
CA ALA A 219 -17.15 -0.21 -15.41
C ALA A 219 -17.92 0.48 -14.27
N ARG A 220 -17.50 0.22 -13.02
CA ARG A 220 -18.07 0.87 -11.84
C ARG A 220 -17.74 2.36 -11.81
N CYS A 221 -16.49 2.74 -12.12
CA CYS A 221 -16.09 4.14 -12.22
C CYS A 221 -16.91 4.89 -13.26
N LYS A 222 -17.01 4.36 -14.48
CA LYS A 222 -17.79 4.97 -15.56
C LYS A 222 -19.25 5.21 -15.17
N THR A 223 -19.87 4.22 -14.53
CA THR A 223 -21.25 4.35 -14.04
C THR A 223 -21.42 5.54 -13.08
N LEU A 224 -20.40 5.82 -12.27
CA LEU A 224 -20.40 6.93 -11.31
C LEU A 224 -20.04 8.28 -11.96
N GLU A 225 -19.22 8.29 -13.00
CA GLU A 225 -18.89 9.49 -13.79
C GLU A 225 -20.10 9.98 -14.59
N ASP A 226 -20.93 9.06 -15.10
CA ASP A 226 -22.16 9.36 -15.83
C ASP A 226 -23.27 9.95 -14.92
N LEU A 227 -23.14 9.82 -13.60
CA LEU A 227 -23.99 10.53 -12.64
C LEU A 227 -23.58 12.01 -12.67
N GLN A 228 -24.37 12.85 -13.36
CA GLN A 228 -24.22 14.30 -13.36
C GLN A 228 -24.49 14.87 -11.96
N VAL A 229 -23.50 14.78 -11.07
CA VAL A 229 -23.49 15.33 -9.71
C VAL A 229 -22.79 16.68 -9.68
#